data_AF-A0A923L7U8-F1
#
_entry.id   AF-A0A923L7U8-F1
#
_cell.length_a   1.000
_cell.length_b   1.000
_cell.length_c   1.000
_cell.angle_alpha   90.00
_cell.angle_beta   90.00
_cell.angle_gamma   90.00
#
_symmetry.space_group_name_H-M   'P 1'
#
loop_
_entity.id
_entity.type
_entity.pdbx_description
1 polymer ?
#
loop_
_entity_poly.entity_id
_entity_poly.type
_entity_poly.pdbx_seq_one_letter_code
_entity_poly.pdbx_strand_id
1 'polypeptide(L)'
;MGKEERKSTRINHGKICPKEIETIVEQLGKLREIQRDAYISKLIERSDRQKLAFSSLIYLRKLIVHNSKFDDKTKNYYLNIIEQLTHQLQHTLSPMEVRFIFTEIADLKNRLTSRSRYFIRRFWSFLSEMRDSAVSLLRTIFSGKKSK
;
A
#
# COMPACT_ATOMS: atom_id res chain seq x y z
N MET A 1 12.30 26.23 38.34
CA MET A 1 12.87 24.86 38.38
C MET A 1 11.71 23.92 38.68
N GLY A 2 11.08 23.23 37.73
CA GLY A 2 11.61 22.60 36.52
C GLY A 2 11.72 21.10 36.80
N LYS A 3 10.67 20.35 36.48
CA LYS A 3 10.67 18.92 36.10
C LYS A 3 9.24 18.51 35.72
N GLU A 4 8.92 18.76 34.45
CA GLU A 4 7.87 18.06 33.75
C GLU A 4 8.21 16.57 33.75
N GLU A 5 7.49 15.78 34.54
CA GLU A 5 7.49 14.34 34.37
C GLU A 5 6.74 14.02 33.08
N ARG A 6 7.54 13.88 32.02
CA ARG A 6 7.12 13.32 30.74
C ARG A 6 6.57 11.93 30.99
N LYS A 7 5.25 11.82 31.08
CA LYS A 7 4.53 10.55 30.96
C LYS A 7 4.94 9.93 29.64
N SER A 8 5.77 8.89 29.72
CA SER A 8 6.11 8.00 28.63
C SER A 8 4.80 7.46 28.04
N THR A 9 4.37 8.04 26.94
CA THR A 9 3.34 7.50 26.07
C THR A 9 3.88 6.19 25.52
N ARG A 10 3.65 5.10 26.25
CA ARG A 10 3.63 3.77 25.66
C ARG A 10 2.61 3.81 24.54
N ILE A 11 3.09 3.96 23.31
CA ILE A 11 2.28 3.78 22.11
C ILE A 11 1.83 2.32 22.15
N ASN A 12 0.61 2.09 22.65
CA ASN A 12 -0.07 0.82 22.50
C ASN A 12 -0.02 0.50 21.01
N HIS A 13 0.81 -0.46 20.59
CA HIS A 13 0.76 -1.05 19.27
C HIS A 13 -0.54 -1.85 19.20
N GLY A 14 -1.64 -1.13 19.00
CA GLY A 14 -2.97 -1.66 18.83
C GLY A 14 -2.96 -2.67 17.69
N LYS A 15 -3.26 -3.91 18.05
CA LYS A 15 -3.52 -4.97 17.07
C LYS A 15 -4.75 -4.53 16.28
N ILE A 16 -4.59 -4.29 14.98
CA ILE A 16 -5.72 -3.93 14.12
C ILE A 16 -6.68 -5.12 14.09
N CYS A 17 -7.98 -4.84 14.22
CA CYS A 17 -9.00 -5.89 14.24
C CYS A 17 -9.10 -6.57 12.86
N PRO A 18 -9.08 -7.92 12.75
CA PRO A 18 -9.22 -8.59 11.46
C PRO A 18 -10.50 -8.21 10.69
N LYS A 19 -11.61 -8.00 11.42
CA LYS A 19 -12.91 -7.60 10.85
C LYS A 19 -12.88 -6.17 10.28
N GLU A 20 -12.07 -5.30 10.87
CA GLU A 20 -11.84 -3.95 10.35
C GLU A 20 -11.11 -4.02 9.01
N ILE A 21 -10.05 -4.84 8.91
CA ILE A 21 -9.32 -5.05 7.66
C ILE A 21 -10.23 -5.59 6.56
N GLU A 22 -11.04 -6.60 6.88
CA GLU A 22 -12.03 -7.15 5.96
C GLU A 22 -12.99 -6.05 5.47
N THR A 23 -13.52 -5.24 6.39
CA THR A 23 -14.45 -4.15 6.04
C THR A 23 -13.79 -3.13 5.12
N ILE A 24 -12.54 -2.73 5.41
CA ILE A 24 -11.79 -1.78 4.58
C ILE A 24 -11.60 -2.33 3.17
N VAL A 25 -11.11 -3.58 3.06
CA VAL A 25 -10.84 -4.19 1.76
C VAL A 25 -12.14 -4.37 0.96
N GLU A 26 -13.21 -4.83 1.60
CA GLU A 26 -14.53 -4.95 0.97
C GLU A 26 -15.08 -3.60 0.50
N GLN A 27 -14.93 -2.53 1.31
CA GLN A 27 -15.37 -1.19 0.92
C GLN A 27 -14.55 -0.65 -0.26
N LEU A 28 -13.23 -0.80 -0.22
CA LEU A 28 -12.34 -0.36 -1.31
C LEU A 28 -12.71 -0.98 -2.66
N GLY A 29 -13.12 -2.25 -2.67
CA GLY A 29 -13.57 -2.95 -3.88
C GLY A 29 -15.06 -2.85 -4.20
N LYS A 30 -15.84 -2.04 -3.49
CA LYS A 30 -17.27 -1.81 -3.76
C LYS A 30 -17.58 -0.35 -4.11
N LEU A 31 -16.82 0.58 -3.54
CA LEU A 31 -17.03 2.01 -3.74
C LEU A 31 -16.72 2.42 -5.19
N ARG A 32 -17.54 3.34 -5.73
CA ARG A 32 -17.29 3.99 -7.01
C ARG A 32 -16.13 4.97 -6.91
N GLU A 33 -15.53 5.34 -8.03
CA GLU A 33 -14.27 6.09 -8.10
C GLU A 33 -14.19 7.29 -7.14
N ILE A 34 -15.15 8.23 -7.19
CA ILE A 34 -15.16 9.42 -6.32
C ILE A 34 -15.25 9.05 -4.83
N GLN A 35 -16.11 8.09 -4.49
CA GLN A 35 -16.32 7.66 -3.11
C GLN A 35 -15.10 6.89 -2.58
N ARG A 36 -14.50 6.07 -3.44
CA ARG A 36 -13.27 5.34 -3.16
C ARG A 36 -12.13 6.30 -2.89
N ASP A 37 -11.97 7.33 -3.71
CA ASP A 37 -10.89 8.31 -3.56
C ASP A 37 -11.04 9.11 -2.25
N ALA A 38 -12.27 9.52 -1.90
CA ALA A 38 -12.56 10.13 -0.60
C ALA A 38 -12.32 9.17 0.58
N TYR A 39 -12.65 7.89 0.41
CA TYR A 39 -12.39 6.88 1.44
C TYR A 39 -10.90 6.62 1.64
N ILE A 40 -10.12 6.55 0.56
CA ILE A 40 -8.66 6.43 0.61
C ILE A 40 -8.06 7.65 1.31
N SER A 41 -8.54 8.88 1.03
CA SER A 41 -8.11 10.08 1.74
C SER A 41 -8.28 9.95 3.27
N LYS A 42 -9.39 9.37 3.73
CA LYS A 42 -9.59 9.09 5.17
C LYS A 42 -8.63 8.05 5.72
N LEU A 43 -8.29 7.02 4.95
CA LEU A 43 -7.36 5.98 5.39
C LEU A 43 -5.92 6.50 5.54
N ILE A 44 -5.48 7.41 4.67
CA ILE A 44 -4.12 7.98 4.74
C ILE A 44 -3.93 9.01 5.87
N GLU A 45 -5.02 9.56 6.41
CA GLU A 45 -4.99 10.45 7.58
C GLU A 45 -4.75 9.68 8.89
N ARG A 46 -4.99 8.36 8.90
CA ARG A 46 -4.79 7.54 10.10
C ARG A 46 -3.32 7.40 10.45
N SER A 47 -3.03 7.38 11.75
CA SER A 47 -1.68 7.17 12.29
C SER A 47 -1.12 5.77 12.00
N ASP A 48 -1.99 4.78 11.81
CA ASP A 48 -1.66 3.38 11.54
C ASP A 48 -1.79 3.00 10.04
N ARG A 49 -1.91 3.98 9.13
CA ARG A 49 -2.13 3.78 7.68
C ARG A 49 -1.24 2.74 7.01
N GLN A 50 0.06 2.71 7.32
CA GLN A 50 0.98 1.72 6.74
C GLN A 50 0.69 0.31 7.25
N LYS A 51 0.42 0.16 8.56
CA LYS A 51 0.05 -1.13 9.17
C LYS A 51 -1.29 -1.62 8.62
N LEU A 52 -2.23 -0.71 8.36
CA LEU A 52 -3.50 -1.01 7.70
C LEU A 52 -3.31 -1.49 6.27
N ALA A 53 -2.52 -0.78 5.47
CA ALA A 53 -2.21 -1.17 4.09
C ALA A 53 -1.55 -2.57 4.07
N PHE A 54 -0.57 -2.80 4.94
CA PHE A 54 0.09 -4.10 5.07
C PHE A 54 -0.90 -5.21 5.41
N SER A 55 -1.72 -5.01 6.45
CA SER A 55 -2.70 -5.99 6.89
C SER A 55 -3.76 -6.28 5.81
N SER A 56 -4.13 -5.26 5.04
CA SER A 56 -5.04 -5.37 3.89
C SER A 56 -4.46 -6.23 2.76
N LEU A 57 -3.17 -6.07 2.45
CA LEU A 57 -2.47 -6.90 1.48
C LEU A 57 -2.38 -8.36 1.94
N ILE A 58 -2.10 -8.61 3.22
CA ILE A 58 -2.09 -9.96 3.80
C ILE A 58 -3.48 -10.60 3.71
N TYR A 59 -4.54 -9.83 3.93
CA TYR A 59 -5.92 -10.30 3.75
C TYR A 59 -6.21 -10.65 2.29
N LEU A 60 -5.85 -9.79 1.33
CA LEU A 60 -5.98 -10.08 -0.11
C LEU A 60 -5.21 -11.32 -0.53
N ARG A 61 -3.98 -11.51 0.00
CA ARG A 61 -3.18 -12.72 -0.24
C ARG A 61 -3.95 -13.98 0.13
N LYS A 62 -4.59 -13.98 1.31
CA LYS A 62 -5.42 -15.12 1.76
C LYS A 62 -6.57 -15.36 0.79
N LEU A 63 -7.27 -14.30 0.36
CA LEU A 63 -8.36 -14.44 -0.61
C LEU A 63 -7.89 -15.05 -1.93
N ILE A 64 -6.73 -14.64 -2.45
CA ILE A 64 -6.18 -15.17 -3.71
C ILE A 64 -5.79 -16.65 -3.58
N VAL A 65 -5.04 -17.01 -2.53
CA VAL A 65 -4.57 -18.38 -2.31
C VAL A 65 -5.74 -19.37 -2.25
N HIS A 66 -6.80 -18.99 -1.53
CA HIS A 66 -7.98 -19.83 -1.33
C HIS A 66 -9.04 -19.68 -2.44
N ASN A 67 -8.79 -18.86 -3.46
CA ASN A 67 -9.74 -18.70 -4.57
C ASN A 67 -9.64 -19.90 -5.52
N SER A 68 -10.70 -20.70 -5.59
CA SER A 68 -10.80 -21.86 -6.50
C SER A 68 -11.02 -21.47 -7.96
N LYS A 69 -11.41 -20.22 -8.25
CA LYS A 69 -11.69 -19.76 -9.63
C LYS A 69 -10.44 -19.38 -10.41
N PHE A 70 -9.30 -19.20 -9.74
CA PHE A 70 -8.06 -18.79 -10.37
C PHE A 70 -7.14 -19.99 -10.60
N ASP A 71 -6.54 -20.04 -11.78
CA ASP A 71 -5.43 -20.92 -12.07
C ASP A 71 -4.15 -20.44 -11.36
N ASP A 72 -3.15 -21.31 -11.29
CA ASP A 72 -1.91 -21.01 -10.58
C ASP A 72 -1.15 -19.84 -11.20
N LYS A 73 -1.25 -19.68 -12.53
CA LYS A 73 -0.64 -18.55 -13.23
C LYS A 73 -1.26 -17.21 -12.79
N THR A 74 -2.58 -17.12 -12.71
CA THR A 74 -3.27 -15.90 -12.24
C THR A 74 -3.02 -15.66 -10.76
N LYS A 75 -2.99 -16.70 -9.94
CA LYS A 75 -2.62 -16.59 -8.52
C LYS A 75 -1.21 -16.01 -8.38
N ASN A 76 -0.23 -16.59 -9.06
CA ASN A 76 1.15 -16.13 -9.02
C ASN A 76 1.28 -14.68 -9.50
N TYR A 77 0.55 -14.28 -10.54
CA TYR A 77 0.52 -12.90 -10.99
C TYR A 77 0.09 -11.93 -9.88
N TYR A 78 -1.04 -12.18 -9.22
CA TYR A 78 -1.51 -11.30 -8.13
C TYR A 78 -0.65 -11.39 -6.87
N LEU A 79 -0.13 -12.57 -6.55
CA LEU A 79 0.77 -12.76 -5.40
C LEU A 79 2.07 -11.97 -5.58
N ASN A 80 2.63 -11.92 -6.79
CA ASN A 80 3.81 -11.10 -7.09
C ASN A 80 3.54 -9.60 -6.89
N ILE A 81 2.36 -9.10 -7.32
CA ILE A 81 1.98 -7.70 -7.07
C ILE A 81 1.89 -7.43 -5.57
N ILE A 82 1.24 -8.32 -4.82
CA ILE A 82 1.12 -8.19 -3.37
C ILE A 82 2.51 -8.19 -2.71
N GLU A 83 3.42 -9.06 -3.15
CA GLU A 83 4.77 -9.13 -2.61
C GLU A 83 5.55 -7.83 -2.86
N GLN A 84 5.48 -7.27 -4.06
CA GLN A 84 6.10 -5.98 -4.38
C GLN A 84 5.56 -4.83 -3.52
N LEU A 85 4.23 -4.72 -3.39
CA LEU A 85 3.60 -3.70 -2.54
C LEU A 85 3.94 -3.90 -1.06
N THR A 86 4.03 -5.15 -0.61
CA THR A 86 4.41 -5.49 0.76
C THR A 86 5.85 -5.10 1.05
N HIS A 87 6.76 -5.34 0.10
CA HIS A 87 8.15 -4.91 0.20
C HIS A 87 8.26 -3.38 0.26
N GLN A 88 7.50 -2.64 -0.56
CA GLN A 88 7.47 -1.17 -0.49
C GLN A 88 7.04 -0.66 0.89
N LEU A 89 6.06 -1.32 1.53
CA LEU A 89 5.59 -0.96 2.88
C LEU A 89 6.62 -1.22 4.00
N GLN A 90 7.69 -1.96 3.74
CA GLN A 90 8.76 -2.15 4.72
C GLN A 90 9.63 -0.89 4.87
N HIS A 91 9.52 0.06 3.94
CA HIS A 91 10.20 1.35 4.00
C HIS A 91 9.29 2.45 4.58
N THR A 92 9.90 3.55 5.00
CA THR A 92 9.15 4.76 5.36
C THR A 92 8.56 5.36 4.11
N LEU A 93 7.23 5.40 4.02
CA LEU A 93 6.50 5.90 2.86
C LEU A 93 5.86 7.26 3.15
N SER A 94 5.90 8.12 2.15
CA SER A 94 5.12 9.35 2.09
C SER A 94 3.61 9.04 2.05
N PRO A 95 2.75 10.00 2.46
CA PRO A 95 1.31 9.83 2.38
C PRO A 95 0.81 9.48 0.95
N MET A 96 1.47 9.99 -0.09
CA MET A 96 1.10 9.71 -1.48
C MET A 96 1.43 8.29 -1.92
N GLU A 97 2.55 7.74 -1.45
CA GLU A 97 2.91 6.34 -1.70
C GLU A 97 1.94 5.39 -0.99
N VAL A 98 1.54 5.71 0.24
CA VAL A 98 0.50 4.95 0.95
C VAL A 98 -0.86 5.07 0.24
N ARG A 99 -1.20 6.26 -0.28
CA ARG A 99 -2.40 6.45 -1.11
C ARG A 99 -2.37 5.55 -2.34
N PHE A 100 -1.24 5.50 -3.04
CA PHE A 100 -1.03 4.62 -4.19
C PHE A 100 -1.29 3.17 -3.83
N ILE A 101 -0.74 2.69 -2.72
CA ILE A 101 -0.95 1.30 -2.26
C ILE A 101 -2.43 1.01 -1.96
N PHE A 102 -3.15 1.93 -1.32
CA PHE A 102 -4.60 1.75 -1.10
C PHE A 102 -5.41 1.73 -2.40
N THR A 103 -4.99 2.49 -3.42
CA THR A 103 -5.58 2.40 -4.76
C THR A 103 -5.34 1.03 -5.38
N GLU A 104 -4.12 0.49 -5.28
CA GLU A 104 -3.79 -0.85 -5.78
C GLU A 104 -4.56 -1.95 -5.01
N ILE A 105 -4.73 -1.82 -3.69
CA ILE A 105 -5.58 -2.72 -2.88
C ILE A 105 -7.02 -2.73 -3.42
N ALA A 106 -7.58 -1.56 -3.71
CA ALA A 106 -8.93 -1.44 -4.24
C ALA A 106 -9.07 -2.10 -5.63
N ASP A 107 -8.10 -1.88 -6.50
CA ASP A 107 -8.08 -2.45 -7.85
C ASP A 107 -7.88 -3.97 -7.82
N LEU A 108 -7.03 -4.48 -6.94
CA LEU A 108 -6.87 -5.92 -6.69
C LEU A 108 -8.18 -6.54 -6.21
N LYS A 109 -8.86 -5.92 -5.24
CA LYS A 109 -10.15 -6.41 -4.75
C LYS A 109 -11.21 -6.41 -5.85
N ASN A 110 -11.30 -5.33 -6.64
CA ASN A 110 -12.23 -5.24 -7.76
C ASN A 110 -12.01 -6.37 -8.78
N ARG A 111 -10.77 -6.76 -9.04
CA ARG A 111 -10.46 -7.89 -9.94
C ARG A 111 -10.80 -9.25 -9.35
N LEU A 112 -10.74 -9.39 -8.02
CA LEU A 112 -11.19 -10.61 -7.34
C LEU A 112 -12.70 -10.80 -7.46
N THR A 113 -13.46 -9.70 -7.46
CA THR A 113 -14.93 -9.73 -7.50
C THR A 113 -15.50 -9.62 -8.91
N SER A 114 -14.78 -9.00 -9.85
CA SER A 114 -15.26 -8.76 -11.21
C SER A 114 -14.73 -9.79 -12.21
N ARG A 115 -15.59 -10.23 -13.13
CA ARG A 115 -15.21 -11.00 -14.35
C ARG A 115 -14.37 -10.17 -15.35
N SER A 116 -14.17 -8.87 -15.09
CA SER A 116 -13.60 -7.92 -16.04
C SER A 116 -12.07 -7.97 -16.09
N ARG A 117 -11.54 -8.16 -17.31
CA ARG A 117 -10.13 -8.44 -17.65
C ARG A 117 -9.24 -7.21 -17.87
N TYR A 118 -9.57 -6.02 -17.37
CA TYR A 118 -8.75 -4.83 -17.68
C TYR A 118 -8.53 -3.90 -16.47
N PHE A 119 -7.26 -3.77 -16.06
CA PHE A 119 -6.48 -2.54 -16.28
C PHE A 119 -5.01 -2.71 -15.84
N ILE A 120 -4.06 -2.98 -16.73
CA ILE A 120 -2.63 -2.94 -16.41
C ILE A 120 -2.07 -1.72 -17.12
N ARG A 121 -1.98 -0.57 -16.45
CA ARG A 121 -1.28 0.58 -17.03
C ARG A 121 -0.68 1.56 -16.03
N ARG A 122 -1.26 1.70 -14.83
CA ARG A 122 -0.80 2.71 -13.85
C ARG A 122 0.39 2.26 -13.00
N PHE A 123 0.51 0.95 -12.72
CA PHE A 123 1.60 0.38 -11.92
C PHE A 123 3.00 0.59 -12.52
N TRP A 124 3.13 0.51 -13.85
CA TRP A 124 4.42 0.62 -14.52
C TRP A 124 5.01 2.04 -14.49
N SER A 125 4.18 3.07 -14.66
CA SER A 125 4.66 4.47 -14.66
C SER A 125 5.14 4.94 -13.29
N PHE A 126 4.47 4.50 -12.21
CA PHE A 126 4.87 4.88 -10.85
C PHE A 126 6.18 4.18 -10.42
N LEU A 127 6.37 2.92 -10.82
CA LEU A 127 7.62 2.20 -10.53
C LEU A 127 8.83 2.81 -11.24
N SER A 128 8.65 3.29 -12.48
CA SER A 128 9.71 3.99 -13.21
C SER A 128 10.07 5.33 -12.57
N GLU A 129 9.08 6.12 -12.14
CA GLU A 129 9.33 7.43 -11.51
C GLU A 129 10.09 7.33 -10.18
N MET A 130 9.81 6.30 -9.38
CA MET A 130 10.55 6.02 -8.14
C MET A 130 12.00 5.60 -8.40
N ARG A 131 12.22 4.76 -9.41
CA ARG A 131 13.58 4.34 -9.80
C ARG A 131 14.39 5.54 -10.28
N ASP A 132 13.79 6.41 -11.07
CA ASP A 132 14.48 7.58 -11.61
C ASP A 132 14.75 8.66 -10.54
N SER A 133 13.87 8.79 -9.54
CA SER A 133 14.07 9.67 -8.38
C SER A 133 15.20 9.20 -7.45
N ALA A 134 15.34 7.88 -7.24
CA ALA A 134 16.44 7.32 -6.46
C ALA A 134 17.80 7.51 -7.17
N VAL A 135 17.83 7.41 -8.50
CA VAL A 135 19.05 7.59 -9.31
C VAL A 135 19.47 9.07 -9.38
N SER A 136 18.53 10.02 -9.44
CA SER A 136 18.87 11.46 -9.52
C SER A 136 19.46 12.01 -8.20
N LEU A 137 18.97 11.52 -7.05
CA LEU A 137 19.52 11.85 -5.73
C LEU A 137 20.93 11.29 -5.54
N LEU A 138 21.21 10.08 -6.03
CA LEU A 138 22.56 9.51 -5.98
C LEU A 138 23.53 10.23 -6.91
N ARG A 139 23.08 10.70 -8.09
CA ARG A 139 23.93 11.43 -9.04
C ARG A 139 24.31 12.82 -8.53
N THR A 140 23.42 13.51 -7.83
CA THR A 140 23.71 14.82 -7.21
C THR A 140 24.67 14.70 -6.02
N ILE A 141 24.58 13.62 -5.24
CA ILE A 141 25.52 13.37 -4.13
C ILE A 141 26.91 12.97 -4.63
N PHE A 142 27.01 12.15 -5.70
CA PHE A 142 28.30 11.69 -6.22
C PHE A 142 29.00 12.67 -7.18
N SER A 143 28.28 13.56 -7.86
CA SER A 143 28.89 14.57 -8.74
C SER A 143 29.43 15.81 -8.02
N GLY A 144 29.25 15.93 -6.70
CA GLY A 144 29.81 17.02 -5.89
C GLY A 144 31.30 16.89 -5.53
N LYS A 145 31.98 15.82 -5.95
CA LYS A 145 33.40 15.57 -5.67
C LYS A 145 34.20 15.45 -6.98
N LYS A 146 34.43 16.60 -7.64
CA LYS A 146 35.48 16.95 -8.63
C LYS A 146 34.94 18.19 -9.36
N SER A 147 35.50 19.39 -9.24
CA SER A 147 36.89 19.70 -9.54
C SER A 147 37.36 20.90 -8.71
N LYS A 148 38.53 20.75 -8.08
CA LYS A 148 39.51 21.83 -7.98
C LYS A 148 40.33 21.83 -9.27
#